data_AF-A0AAV1QGC8-F1
#
_entry.id   AF-A0AAV1QGC8-F1
#
_cell.length_a   1.000
_cell.length_b   1.000
_cell.length_c   1.000
_cell.angle_alpha   90.00
_cell.angle_beta   90.00
_cell.angle_gamma   90.00
#
_symmetry.space_group_name_H-M   'P 1'
#
loop_
_entity.id
_entity.type
_entity.pdbx_description
1 polymer ?
#
loop_
_entity_poly.entity_id
_entity_poly.type
_entity_poly.pdbx_seq_one_letter_code
_entity_poly.pdbx_strand_id
1 'polypeptide(L)'
;HKTHEFLPLKEQYERKKAELGKTEAEIQEMIQKRRLKIQEIKHSVDLSKEAADREKAEGVQVFTALKESVERSLNELIETFEEKQRTTEKQAEDFIKELEQEISELKKRSSEVEKLSHSEDHLHLLQNFPSLKAAPPTKDWTEVSIRPSYEGTVVKAVAQLEETLSKQMKKLLAEVELKRVQQYA
;
A
#
# COMPACT_ATOMS: atom_id res chain seq x y z
N HIS A 1 -4.75 -100.29 3.03
CA HIS A 1 -5.13 -98.89 3.34
C HIS A 1 -6.34 -98.89 4.26
N LYS A 2 -6.14 -98.73 5.57
CA LYS A 2 -7.20 -98.76 6.61
C LYS A 2 -7.33 -97.43 7.38
N THR A 3 -6.67 -96.38 6.89
CA THR A 3 -6.51 -95.09 7.58
C THR A 3 -7.19 -93.93 6.85
N HIS A 4 -8.07 -94.20 5.88
CA HIS A 4 -8.88 -93.16 5.25
C HIS A 4 -10.28 -93.16 5.87
N GLU A 5 -10.55 -92.15 6.68
CA GLU A 5 -11.89 -91.79 7.12
C GLU A 5 -12.70 -91.33 5.90
N PHE A 6 -13.74 -92.08 5.52
CA PHE A 6 -14.66 -91.69 4.45
C PHE A 6 -15.85 -90.96 5.05
N LEU A 7 -15.89 -89.64 4.89
CA LEU A 7 -17.04 -88.83 5.25
C LEU A 7 -18.12 -88.89 4.16
N PRO A 8 -19.42 -88.99 4.50
CA PRO A 8 -20.50 -88.95 3.53
C PRO A 8 -20.50 -87.63 2.75
N LEU A 9 -20.65 -87.69 1.42
CA LEU A 9 -20.64 -86.52 0.52
C LEU A 9 -21.61 -85.42 0.96
N LYS A 10 -22.79 -85.79 1.46
CA LYS A 10 -23.81 -84.87 1.98
C LYS A 10 -23.30 -84.04 3.16
N GLU A 11 -22.56 -84.66 4.07
CA GLU A 11 -22.05 -84.00 5.26
C GLU A 11 -20.93 -83.01 4.90
N GLN A 12 -20.05 -83.38 3.96
CA GLN A 12 -19.05 -82.45 3.41
C GLN A 12 -19.71 -81.26 2.68
N TYR A 13 -20.73 -81.52 1.85
CA TYR A 13 -21.47 -80.47 1.15
C TYR A 13 -22.06 -79.44 2.11
N GLU A 14 -22.77 -79.88 3.17
CA GLU A 14 -23.37 -78.96 4.14
C GLU A 14 -22.31 -78.17 4.92
N ARG A 15 -21.17 -78.79 5.29
CA ARG A 15 -20.06 -78.05 5.91
C ARG A 15 -19.51 -76.97 4.99
N LYS A 16 -19.25 -77.29 3.71
CA LYS A 16 -18.75 -76.32 2.73
C LYS A 16 -19.75 -75.21 2.44
N LYS A 17 -21.04 -75.53 2.40
CA LYS A 17 -22.11 -74.54 2.23
C LYS A 17 -22.20 -73.59 3.43
N ALA A 18 -22.05 -74.11 4.65
CA ALA A 18 -22.01 -73.29 5.85
C ALA A 18 -20.76 -72.39 5.90
N GLU A 19 -19.59 -72.90 5.49
CA GLU A 19 -18.37 -72.09 5.33
C GLU A 19 -18.60 -70.95 4.33
N LEU A 20 -19.17 -71.23 3.15
CA LEU A 20 -19.50 -70.19 2.15
C LEU A 20 -20.45 -69.12 2.71
N GLY A 21 -21.45 -69.52 3.49
CA GLY A 21 -22.36 -68.58 4.15
C GLY A 21 -21.66 -67.64 5.12
N LYS A 22 -20.66 -68.13 5.87
CA LYS A 22 -19.82 -67.30 6.75
C LYS A 22 -18.95 -66.34 5.95
N THR A 23 -18.29 -66.84 4.90
CA THR A 23 -17.47 -66.01 4.01
C THR A 23 -18.30 -64.92 3.34
N GLU A 24 -19.53 -65.22 2.90
CA GLU A 24 -20.43 -64.21 2.34
C GLU A 24 -20.78 -63.13 3.37
N ALA A 25 -21.08 -63.50 4.62
CA ALA A 25 -21.37 -62.53 5.69
C ALA A 25 -20.16 -61.62 5.98
N GLU A 26 -18.93 -62.18 6.03
CA GLU A 26 -17.69 -61.42 6.20
C GLU A 26 -17.47 -60.43 5.04
N ILE A 27 -17.71 -60.87 3.80
CA ILE A 27 -17.62 -60.01 2.60
C ILE A 27 -18.64 -58.88 2.67
N GLN A 28 -19.88 -59.15 3.09
CA GLN A 28 -20.90 -58.11 3.24
C GLN A 28 -20.51 -57.07 4.31
N GLU A 29 -19.98 -57.49 5.45
CA GLU A 29 -19.46 -56.58 6.47
C GLU A 29 -18.32 -55.72 5.93
N MET A 30 -17.39 -56.34 5.21
CA MET A 30 -16.27 -55.69 4.51
C MET A 30 -16.75 -54.63 3.50
N ILE A 31 -17.84 -54.89 2.78
CA ILE A 31 -18.46 -53.93 1.85
C ILE A 31 -19.05 -52.74 2.61
N GLN A 32 -19.77 -52.97 3.71
CA GLN A 32 -20.36 -51.88 4.50
C GLN A 32 -19.27 -50.98 5.12
N LYS A 33 -18.21 -51.58 5.69
CA LYS A 33 -17.05 -50.83 6.21
C LYS A 33 -16.41 -49.95 5.14
N ARG A 34 -16.24 -50.46 3.91
CA ARG A 34 -15.70 -49.69 2.78
C ARG A 34 -16.64 -48.55 2.35
N ARG A 35 -17.96 -48.76 2.36
CA ARG A 35 -18.95 -47.71 2.05
C ARG A 35 -18.91 -46.57 3.06
N LEU A 36 -18.86 -46.90 4.36
CA LEU A 36 -18.67 -45.90 5.42
C LEU A 36 -17.35 -45.14 5.22
N LYS A 37 -16.26 -45.87 4.92
CA LYS A 37 -14.96 -45.23 4.69
C LYS A 37 -14.98 -44.27 3.50
N ILE A 38 -15.69 -44.60 2.43
CA ILE A 38 -15.89 -43.70 1.28
C ILE A 38 -16.61 -42.41 1.72
N GLN A 39 -17.64 -42.51 2.56
CA GLN A 39 -18.35 -41.33 3.07
C GLN A 39 -17.46 -40.45 3.95
N GLU A 40 -16.67 -41.05 4.85
CA GLU A 40 -15.69 -40.33 5.67
C GLU A 40 -14.66 -39.57 4.81
N ILE A 41 -14.12 -40.23 3.78
CA ILE A 41 -13.13 -39.62 2.88
C ILE A 41 -13.77 -38.46 2.12
N LYS A 42 -14.99 -38.61 1.60
CA LYS A 42 -15.71 -37.53 0.91
C LYS A 42 -15.91 -36.32 1.83
N HIS A 43 -16.35 -36.55 3.07
CA HIS A 43 -16.53 -35.48 4.05
C HIS A 43 -15.21 -34.77 4.37
N SER A 44 -14.11 -35.52 4.55
CA SER A 44 -12.79 -34.93 4.77
C SER A 44 -12.31 -34.08 3.59
N VAL A 45 -12.62 -34.48 2.35
CA VAL A 45 -12.31 -33.68 1.15
C VAL A 45 -13.11 -32.37 1.16
N ASP A 46 -14.38 -32.39 1.55
CA ASP A 46 -15.20 -31.19 1.59
C ASP A 46 -14.73 -30.22 2.69
N LEU A 47 -14.41 -30.72 3.89
CA LEU A 47 -13.77 -29.92 4.95
C LEU A 47 -12.43 -29.31 4.49
N SER A 48 -11.64 -30.07 3.73
CA SER A 48 -10.39 -29.57 3.16
C SER A 48 -10.60 -28.44 2.15
N LYS A 49 -11.65 -28.52 1.34
CA LYS A 49 -12.00 -27.43 0.40
C LYS A 49 -12.41 -26.18 1.15
N GLU A 50 -13.28 -26.32 2.14
CA GLU A 50 -13.71 -25.18 2.97
C GLU A 50 -12.53 -24.53 3.70
N ALA A 51 -11.60 -25.33 4.22
CA ALA A 51 -10.38 -24.81 4.84
C ALA A 51 -9.51 -24.04 3.85
N ALA A 52 -9.32 -24.58 2.63
CA ALA A 52 -8.55 -23.92 1.59
C ALA A 52 -9.20 -22.59 1.14
N ASP A 53 -10.53 -22.55 1.00
CA ASP A 53 -11.26 -21.34 0.64
C ASP A 53 -11.15 -20.26 1.73
N ARG A 54 -11.21 -20.65 3.01
CA ARG A 54 -10.98 -19.73 4.13
C ARG A 54 -9.56 -19.15 4.11
N GLU A 55 -8.54 -20.01 4.02
CA GLU A 55 -7.14 -19.56 3.98
C GLU A 55 -6.88 -18.62 2.80
N LYS A 56 -7.46 -18.93 1.63
CA LYS A 56 -7.40 -18.07 0.45
C LYS A 56 -8.05 -16.71 0.69
N ALA A 57 -9.24 -16.67 1.31
CA ALA A 57 -9.94 -15.42 1.59
C ALA A 57 -9.14 -14.55 2.58
N GLU A 58 -8.59 -15.14 3.63
CA GLU A 58 -7.72 -14.44 4.59
C GLU A 58 -6.46 -13.90 3.91
N GLY A 59 -5.81 -14.71 3.07
CA GLY A 59 -4.67 -14.28 2.26
C GLY A 59 -5.01 -13.10 1.37
N VAL A 60 -6.11 -13.17 0.61
CA VAL A 60 -6.57 -12.06 -0.24
C VAL A 60 -6.80 -10.79 0.58
N GLN A 61 -7.44 -10.89 1.74
CA GLN A 61 -7.68 -9.75 2.61
C GLN A 61 -6.37 -9.09 3.07
N VAL A 62 -5.40 -9.88 3.51
CA VAL A 62 -4.08 -9.41 3.96
C VAL A 62 -3.35 -8.68 2.85
N PHE A 63 -3.22 -9.31 1.67
CA PHE A 63 -2.50 -8.71 0.55
C PHE A 63 -3.20 -7.47 0.00
N THR A 64 -4.53 -7.42 0.06
CA THR A 64 -5.30 -6.22 -0.29
C THR A 64 -4.97 -5.06 0.65
N ALA A 65 -4.97 -5.27 1.96
CA ALA A 65 -4.64 -4.23 2.94
C ALA A 65 -3.20 -3.71 2.80
N LEU A 66 -2.24 -4.60 2.51
CA LEU A 66 -0.85 -4.20 2.24
C LEU A 66 -0.74 -3.37 0.96
N LYS A 67 -1.43 -3.77 -0.12
CA LYS A 67 -1.48 -3.02 -1.38
C LYS A 67 -2.05 -1.62 -1.17
N GLU A 68 -3.17 -1.51 -0.46
CA GLU A 68 -3.77 -0.22 -0.11
C GLU A 68 -2.82 0.67 0.71
N SER A 69 -1.94 0.06 1.53
CA SER A 69 -0.94 0.83 2.28
C SER A 69 0.17 1.40 1.41
N VAL A 70 0.60 0.65 0.40
CA VAL A 70 1.55 1.14 -0.61
C VAL A 70 0.90 2.25 -1.45
N GLU A 71 -0.34 2.06 -1.88
CA GLU A 71 -1.09 3.07 -2.66
C GLU A 71 -1.27 4.37 -1.88
N ARG A 72 -1.64 4.31 -0.59
CA ARG A 72 -1.72 5.50 0.28
C ARG A 72 -0.38 6.22 0.40
N SER A 73 0.70 5.48 0.67
CA SER A 73 2.03 6.09 0.81
C SER A 73 2.52 6.74 -0.48
N LEU A 74 2.18 6.17 -1.64
CA LEU A 74 2.46 6.79 -2.93
C LEU A 74 1.71 8.12 -3.10
N ASN A 75 0.42 8.16 -2.74
CA ASN A 75 -0.37 9.40 -2.81
C ASN A 75 0.19 10.47 -1.87
N GLU A 76 0.54 10.11 -0.64
CA GLU A 76 1.18 11.02 0.33
C GLU A 76 2.51 11.60 -0.19
N LEU A 77 3.31 10.78 -0.89
CA LEU A 77 4.54 11.23 -1.53
C LEU A 77 4.26 12.27 -2.62
N ILE A 78 3.27 12.01 -3.48
CA ILE A 78 2.87 12.92 -4.56
C ILE A 78 2.38 14.25 -3.96
N GLU A 79 1.48 14.20 -2.98
CA GLU A 79 0.97 15.39 -2.28
C GLU A 79 2.10 16.21 -1.66
N THR A 80 3.09 15.54 -1.04
CA THR A 80 4.27 16.21 -0.48
C THR A 80 5.07 16.96 -1.55
N PHE A 81 5.21 16.39 -2.75
CA PHE A 81 5.88 17.07 -3.86
C PHE A 81 5.07 18.28 -4.36
N GLU A 82 3.76 18.11 -4.53
CA GLU A 82 2.87 19.19 -4.96
C GLU A 82 2.88 20.37 -3.98
N GLU A 83 2.85 20.10 -2.67
CA GLU A 83 2.91 21.15 -1.64
C GLU A 83 4.24 21.91 -1.66
N LYS A 84 5.37 21.17 -1.76
CA LYS A 84 6.71 21.79 -1.86
C LYS A 84 6.84 22.64 -3.12
N GLN A 85 6.34 22.15 -4.24
CA GLN A 85 6.32 22.88 -5.50
C GLN A 85 5.48 24.15 -5.37
N ARG A 86 4.23 24.04 -4.90
CA ARG A 86 3.32 25.18 -4.71
C ARG A 86 3.92 26.25 -3.81
N THR A 87 4.59 25.85 -2.73
CA THR A 87 5.25 26.77 -1.81
C THR A 87 6.40 27.52 -2.49
N THR A 88 7.21 26.81 -3.26
CA THR A 88 8.33 27.38 -4.03
C THR A 88 7.82 28.36 -5.09
N GLU A 89 6.80 27.97 -5.84
CA GLU A 89 6.17 28.81 -6.88
C GLU A 89 5.55 30.07 -6.29
N LYS A 90 4.83 29.95 -5.17
CA LYS A 90 4.26 31.11 -4.47
C LYS A 90 5.34 32.08 -4.00
N GLN A 91 6.42 31.57 -3.41
CA GLN A 91 7.54 32.40 -2.99
C GLN A 91 8.19 33.13 -4.18
N ALA A 92 8.31 32.45 -5.33
CA ALA A 92 8.80 33.08 -6.55
C ALA A 92 7.87 34.18 -7.05
N GLU A 93 6.57 33.91 -7.06
CA GLU A 93 5.55 34.87 -7.48
C GLU A 93 5.57 36.13 -6.60
N ASP A 94 5.69 35.97 -5.28
CA ASP A 94 5.76 37.09 -4.34
C ASP A 94 7.02 37.95 -4.58
N PHE A 95 8.19 37.33 -4.80
CA PHE A 95 9.42 38.07 -5.14
C PHE A 95 9.35 38.77 -6.51
N ILE A 96 8.74 38.13 -7.50
CA ILE A 96 8.54 38.74 -8.82
C ILE A 96 7.64 39.98 -8.69
N LYS A 97 6.54 39.90 -7.94
CA LYS A 97 5.65 41.05 -7.71
C LYS A 97 6.36 42.21 -7.02
N GLU A 98 7.17 41.93 -6.02
CA GLU A 98 8.00 42.96 -5.36
C GLU A 98 8.95 43.63 -6.36
N LEU A 99 9.65 42.85 -7.18
CA LEU A 99 10.55 43.38 -8.22
C LEU A 99 9.82 44.20 -9.29
N GLU A 100 8.66 43.74 -9.75
CA GLU A 100 7.83 44.47 -10.73
C GLU A 100 7.35 45.84 -10.18
N GLN A 101 7.04 45.89 -8.88
CA GLN A 101 6.68 47.13 -8.20
C GLN A 101 7.89 48.07 -8.10
N GLU A 102 9.05 47.58 -7.64
CA GLU A 102 10.28 48.39 -7.58
C GLU A 102 10.68 48.93 -8.97
N ILE A 103 10.61 48.09 -10.00
CA ILE A 103 10.87 48.50 -11.40
C ILE A 103 9.89 49.60 -11.84
N SER A 104 8.62 49.51 -11.45
CA SER A 104 7.60 50.50 -11.81
C SER A 104 7.87 51.86 -11.15
N GLU A 105 8.27 51.86 -9.88
CA GLU A 105 8.67 53.07 -9.15
C GLU A 105 9.94 53.69 -9.74
N LEU A 106 10.95 52.86 -10.04
CA LEU A 106 12.18 53.29 -10.70
C LEU A 106 11.91 53.88 -12.09
N LYS A 107 11.03 53.27 -12.90
CA LYS A 107 10.61 53.80 -14.21
C LYS A 107 9.92 55.15 -14.09
N LYS A 108 9.00 55.30 -13.13
CA LYS A 108 8.34 56.58 -12.86
C LYS A 108 9.37 57.64 -12.50
N ARG A 109 10.30 57.31 -11.60
CA ARG A 109 11.35 58.22 -11.14
C ARG A 109 12.30 58.62 -12.27
N SER A 110 12.69 57.66 -13.09
CA SER A 110 13.51 57.88 -14.28
C SER A 110 12.84 58.86 -15.24
N SER A 111 11.54 58.71 -15.47
CA SER A 111 10.76 59.59 -16.35
C SER A 111 10.65 61.03 -15.80
N GLU A 112 10.51 61.20 -14.50
CA GLU A 112 10.50 62.53 -13.85
C GLU A 112 11.86 63.23 -13.95
N VAL A 113 12.95 62.47 -13.74
CA VAL A 113 14.32 62.98 -13.89
C VAL A 113 14.60 63.38 -15.34
N GLU A 114 14.24 62.55 -16.30
CA GLU A 114 14.41 62.82 -17.73
C GLU A 114 13.63 64.07 -18.16
N LYS A 115 12.38 64.24 -17.72
CA LYS A 115 11.61 65.46 -18.01
C LYS A 115 12.25 66.70 -17.43
N LEU A 116 12.70 66.64 -16.17
CA LEU A 116 13.30 67.80 -15.51
C LEU A 116 14.67 68.17 -16.12
N SER A 117 15.45 67.19 -16.59
CA SER A 117 16.76 67.44 -17.22
C SER A 117 16.65 68.15 -18.57
N HIS A 118 15.53 68.00 -19.27
CA HIS A 118 15.25 68.68 -20.54
C HIS A 118 14.46 70.00 -20.35
N SER A 119 14.14 70.39 -19.12
CA SER A 119 13.39 71.62 -18.82
C SER A 119 14.31 72.85 -18.87
N GLU A 120 13.92 73.86 -19.63
CA GLU A 120 14.59 75.18 -19.65
C GLU A 120 14.14 76.08 -18.47
N ASP A 121 13.09 75.70 -17.74
CA ASP A 121 12.66 76.40 -16.52
C ASP A 121 13.62 76.11 -15.34
N HIS A 122 14.55 77.04 -15.13
CA HIS A 122 15.56 76.96 -14.08
C HIS A 122 14.97 76.98 -12.66
N LEU A 123 13.84 77.67 -12.45
CA LEU A 123 13.20 77.74 -11.12
C LEU A 123 12.56 76.39 -10.78
N HIS A 124 11.83 75.80 -11.74
CA HIS A 124 11.22 74.49 -11.58
C HIS A 124 12.24 73.38 -11.33
N LEU A 125 13.42 73.44 -11.98
CA LEU A 125 14.53 72.55 -11.72
C LEU A 125 15.05 72.67 -10.29
N LEU A 126 15.36 73.89 -9.83
CA LEU A 126 15.90 74.12 -8.49
C LEU A 126 14.94 73.72 -7.37
N GLN A 127 13.62 73.89 -7.58
CA GLN A 127 12.60 73.49 -6.62
C GLN A 127 12.48 71.97 -6.46
N ASN A 128 12.53 71.21 -7.56
CA ASN A 128 12.32 69.76 -7.54
C ASN A 128 13.61 68.96 -7.32
N PHE A 129 14.78 69.51 -7.68
CA PHE A 129 16.07 68.82 -7.58
C PHE A 129 16.35 68.18 -6.21
N PRO A 130 16.08 68.81 -5.04
CA PRO A 130 16.34 68.20 -3.74
C PRO A 130 15.55 66.90 -3.53
N SER A 131 14.28 66.87 -3.97
CA SER A 131 13.45 65.66 -3.91
C SER A 131 13.91 64.60 -4.91
N LEU A 132 14.40 65.04 -6.07
CA LEU A 132 14.76 64.16 -7.17
C LEU A 132 16.22 63.68 -7.17
N LYS A 133 17.05 64.13 -6.22
CA LYS A 133 18.46 63.73 -6.12
C LYS A 133 18.66 62.35 -5.48
N ALA A 134 17.81 61.97 -4.53
CA ALA A 134 17.94 60.68 -3.83
C ALA A 134 17.31 59.55 -4.66
N ALA A 135 17.99 58.41 -4.74
CA ALA A 135 17.39 57.20 -5.30
C ALA A 135 16.18 56.75 -4.46
N PRO A 136 15.13 56.18 -5.07
CA PRO A 136 14.07 55.53 -4.31
C PRO A 136 14.66 54.45 -3.40
N PRO A 137 14.09 54.20 -2.21
CA PRO A 137 14.49 53.08 -1.38
C PRO A 137 14.20 51.76 -2.13
N THR A 138 15.22 50.93 -2.31
CA THR A 138 15.11 49.61 -2.93
C THR A 138 15.65 48.54 -1.99
N LYS A 139 15.12 47.33 -2.09
CA LYS A 139 15.65 46.16 -1.40
C LYS A 139 16.97 45.70 -2.05
N ASP A 140 17.86 45.11 -1.26
CA ASP A 140 19.02 44.38 -1.80
C ASP A 140 18.59 42.96 -2.18
N TRP A 141 18.76 42.61 -3.45
CA TRP A 141 18.35 41.33 -4.02
C TRP A 141 19.51 40.33 -4.15
N THR A 142 20.75 40.71 -3.79
CA THR A 142 21.96 39.92 -4.04
C THR A 142 21.93 38.55 -3.34
N GLU A 143 21.33 38.47 -2.15
CA GLU A 143 21.24 37.23 -1.36
C GLU A 143 19.93 36.45 -1.59
N VAL A 144 18.99 37.00 -2.37
CA VAL A 144 17.69 36.35 -2.58
C VAL A 144 17.84 35.21 -3.58
N SER A 145 17.72 33.98 -3.09
CA SER A 145 17.76 32.77 -3.90
C SER A 145 16.61 31.85 -3.51
N ILE A 146 15.91 31.32 -4.51
CA ILE A 146 14.90 30.28 -4.32
C ILE A 146 15.57 28.94 -4.55
N ARG A 147 15.65 28.11 -3.51
CA ARG A 147 16.20 26.76 -3.63
C ARG A 147 15.17 25.74 -3.15
N PRO A 148 14.46 25.05 -4.05
CA PRO A 148 13.58 23.99 -3.63
C PRO A 148 14.40 22.81 -3.11
N SER A 149 14.05 22.33 -1.91
CA SER A 149 14.69 21.15 -1.30
C SER A 149 13.78 19.92 -1.44
N TYR A 150 14.00 19.20 -2.53
CA TYR A 150 13.37 17.90 -2.79
C TYR A 150 14.24 16.74 -2.30
N GLU A 151 15.53 16.98 -2.06
CA GLU A 151 16.50 15.95 -1.72
C GLU A 151 16.10 15.18 -0.45
N GLY A 152 16.25 13.86 -0.52
CA GLY A 152 15.89 12.95 0.57
C GLY A 152 14.38 12.77 0.81
N THR A 153 13.48 13.43 0.06
CA THR A 153 12.02 13.24 0.23
C THR A 153 11.61 11.81 -0.08
N VAL A 154 12.09 11.26 -1.20
CA VAL A 154 11.82 9.86 -1.59
C VAL A 154 12.39 8.88 -0.56
N VAL A 155 13.63 9.11 -0.10
CA VAL A 155 14.28 8.23 0.89
C VAL A 155 13.49 8.19 2.19
N LYS A 156 13.04 9.35 2.69
CA LYS A 156 12.20 9.44 3.88
C LYS A 156 10.86 8.72 3.71
N ALA A 157 10.20 8.93 2.57
CA ALA A 157 8.92 8.28 2.28
C ALA A 157 9.05 6.75 2.20
N VAL A 158 10.10 6.24 1.55
CA VAL A 158 10.38 4.79 1.48
C VAL A 158 10.65 4.22 2.87
N ALA A 159 11.42 4.91 3.72
CA ALA A 159 11.67 4.47 5.09
C ALA A 159 10.38 4.44 5.94
N GLN A 160 9.51 5.43 5.79
CA GLN A 160 8.19 5.46 6.46
C GLN A 160 7.27 4.34 5.98
N LEU A 161 7.29 4.05 4.67
CA LEU A 161 6.55 2.92 4.09
C LEU A 161 7.05 1.59 4.68
N GLU A 162 8.36 1.39 4.73
CA GLU A 162 8.98 0.19 5.32
C GLU A 162 8.54 0.00 6.77
N GLU A 163 8.60 1.04 7.60
CA GLU A 163 8.17 0.99 8.99
C GLU A 163 6.67 0.64 9.11
N THR A 164 5.84 1.28 8.30
CA THR A 164 4.39 1.07 8.28
C THR A 164 4.04 -0.36 7.90
N LEU A 165 4.61 -0.87 6.81
CA LEU A 165 4.40 -2.24 6.36
C LEU A 165 4.91 -3.24 7.40
N SER A 166 6.09 -3.00 7.97
CA SER A 166 6.66 -3.87 9.01
C SER A 166 5.76 -3.96 10.23
N LYS A 167 5.17 -2.85 10.68
CA LYS A 167 4.23 -2.82 11.80
C LYS A 167 2.93 -3.55 11.47
N GLN A 168 2.38 -3.34 10.27
CA GLN A 168 1.18 -4.04 9.82
C GLN A 168 1.42 -5.55 9.72
N MET A 169 2.53 -5.99 9.13
CA MET A 169 2.90 -7.41 9.04
C MET A 169 3.01 -8.05 10.42
N LYS A 170 3.67 -7.40 11.38
CA LYS A 170 3.75 -7.90 12.77
C LYS A 170 2.38 -8.05 13.42
N LYS A 171 1.48 -7.08 13.22
CA LYS A 171 0.11 -7.14 13.74
C LYS A 171 -0.67 -8.31 13.13
N LEU A 172 -0.59 -8.48 11.82
CA LEU A 172 -1.28 -9.55 11.11
C LEU A 172 -0.78 -10.94 11.52
N LEU A 173 0.54 -11.10 11.70
CA LEU A 173 1.12 -12.35 12.19
C LEU A 173 0.59 -12.71 13.59
N ALA A 174 0.51 -11.72 14.50
CA ALA A 174 -0.05 -11.94 15.83
C ALA A 174 -1.54 -12.32 15.81
N GLU A 175 -2.33 -11.73 14.91
CA GLU A 175 -3.75 -12.08 14.74
C GLU A 175 -3.94 -13.50 14.20
N VAL A 176 -3.10 -13.93 13.24
CA VAL A 176 -3.10 -15.29 12.71
C VAL A 176 -2.73 -16.31 13.81
N GLU A 177 -1.70 -16.02 14.61
CA GLU A 177 -1.33 -16.87 15.75
C GLU A 177 -2.46 -17.01 16.77
N LEU A 178 -3.15 -15.92 17.08
CA LEU A 178 -4.29 -15.93 18.01
C LEU A 178 -5.45 -16.79 17.48
N LYS A 179 -5.82 -16.63 16.21
CA LYS A 179 -6.89 -17.42 15.56
C LYS A 179 -6.54 -18.92 15.56
N ARG A 180 -5.26 -19.26 15.32
CA ARG A 180 -4.79 -20.64 15.36
C ARG A 180 -4.98 -21.23 16.76
N VAL A 181 -4.58 -20.52 17.81
CA VAL A 181 -4.73 -20.99 19.20
C VAL A 181 -6.21 -21.22 19.56
N GLN A 182 -7.13 -20.37 19.08
CA GLN A 182 -8.57 -20.51 19.33
C GLN A 182 -9.23 -21.66 18.57
N GLN A 183 -8.71 -22.06 17.40
CA GLN A 183 -9.23 -23.22 16.66
C GLN A 183 -8.84 -24.58 17.29
N TYR A 184 -7.84 -24.60 18.16
CA TYR A 184 -7.33 -25.82 18.82
C TYR A 184 -7.61 -25.87 20.34
N ALA A 185 -8.42 -24.95 20.87
CA ALA A 185 -8.90 -24.92 22.26
C ALA A 185 -10.37 -25.37 22.32
#